data_AF-A0A9D9NQJ5-F1
#
_entry.id   AF-A0A9D9NQJ5-F1
#
_cell.length_a   1.000
_cell.length_b   1.000
_cell.length_c   1.000
_cell.angle_alpha   90.00
_cell.angle_beta   90.00
_cell.angle_gamma   90.00
#
_symmetry.space_group_name_H-M   'P 1'
#
loop_
_entity.id
_entity.type
_entity.pdbx_description
1 polymer ?
#
loop_
_entity_poly.entity_id
_entity_poly.type
_entity_poly.pdbx_seq_one_letter_code
_entity_poly.pdbx_strand_id
1 'polypeptide(L)' 'SAGHVENGYIVYTVQSGDNFWDIAKKFPGTTAKGIMSLNDMGSNTKIYPGMKIKIKKA' A
#
# COMPACT_ATOMS: atom_id res chain seq x y z
N SER A 1 -0.25 -18.67 -7.66
CA SER A 1 -0.63 -17.36 -8.23
C SER A 1 -0.93 -16.33 -7.14
N ALA A 2 -0.03 -16.22 -6.15
CA ALA A 2 -0.08 -15.22 -5.09
C ALA A 2 1.04 -14.20 -5.36
N GLY A 3 0.68 -12.98 -5.73
CA GLY A 3 1.60 -11.86 -5.95
C GLY A 3 2.40 -11.94 -7.26
N HIS A 4 1.92 -11.29 -8.31
CA HIS A 4 2.79 -10.92 -9.43
C HIS A 4 3.63 -9.72 -8.97
N VAL A 5 4.94 -9.90 -8.88
CA VAL A 5 5.89 -8.81 -8.62
C VAL A 5 6.15 -8.10 -9.95
N GLU A 6 5.53 -6.95 -10.14
CA GLU A 6 5.88 -6.03 -11.23
C GLU A 6 6.79 -4.93 -10.70
N ASN A 7 7.98 -4.78 -11.33
CA ASN A 7 8.82 -3.58 -11.30
C ASN A 7 8.99 -2.86 -9.95
N GLY A 8 9.56 -3.52 -8.94
CA GLY A 8 9.99 -2.84 -7.71
C GLY A 8 8.87 -2.49 -6.73
N TYR A 9 7.66 -3.05 -6.92
CA TYR A 9 6.53 -2.87 -6.02
C TYR A 9 5.93 -4.21 -5.56
N ILE A 10 5.34 -4.18 -4.37
CA ILE A 10 4.48 -5.22 -3.80
C ILE A 10 3.03 -4.75 -3.94
N VAL A 11 2.14 -5.64 -4.39
CA VAL A 11 0.69 -5.36 -4.37
C VAL A 11 0.12 -5.91 -3.08
N TYR A 12 -0.27 -5.03 -2.17
CA TYR A 12 -0.90 -5.37 -0.91
C TYR A 12 -2.43 -5.32 -1.05
N THR A 13 -3.11 -6.31 -0.48
CA THR A 13 -4.57 -6.31 -0.38
C THR A 13 -4.96 -5.83 1.00
N VAL A 14 -5.67 -4.70 1.05
CA VAL A 14 -6.10 -4.04 2.28
C VAL A 14 -6.97 -4.98 3.12
N GLN A 15 -6.73 -5.00 4.44
CA GLN A 15 -7.48 -5.79 5.41
C GLN A 15 -8.42 -4.89 6.24
N SER A 16 -9.38 -5.51 6.94
CA SER A 16 -10.28 -4.79 7.84
C SER A 16 -9.50 -4.05 8.92
N GLY A 17 -9.77 -2.75 9.07
CA GLY A 17 -9.11 -1.87 10.04
C GLY A 17 -7.79 -1.27 9.58
N ASP A 18 -7.27 -1.64 8.41
CA ASP A 18 -6.05 -1.02 7.88
C ASP A 18 -6.27 0.46 7.53
N ASN A 19 -5.24 1.27 7.79
CA ASN A 19 -5.05 2.60 7.22
C ASN A 19 -3.64 2.68 6.61
N PHE A 20 -3.33 3.75 5.88
CA PHE A 20 -2.02 3.89 5.22
C PHE A 20 -0.83 3.87 6.20
N TRP A 21 -0.99 4.36 7.43
CA TRP A 21 0.08 4.36 8.43
C TRP A 21 0.40 2.97 8.93
N ASP A 22 -0.63 2.18 9.26
CA ASP A 22 -0.43 0.83 9.75
C ASP A 22 0.05 -0.11 8.66
N ILE A 23 -0.38 0.12 7.41
CA ILE A 23 0.19 -0.58 6.26
C ILE A 23 1.67 -0.21 6.10
N ALA A 24 2.03 1.08 6.10
CA ALA A 24 3.43 1.49 5.92
C ALA A 24 4.38 0.90 6.96
N LYS A 25 3.95 0.77 8.23
CA LYS A 25 4.76 0.12 9.29
C LYS A 25 5.08 -1.35 9.01
N LYS A 26 4.25 -2.04 8.22
CA LYS A 26 4.48 -3.44 7.82
C LYS A 26 5.58 -3.58 6.76
N PHE A 27 5.96 -2.49 6.08
CA PHE A 27 6.89 -2.53 4.95
C PHE A 27 8.07 -1.57 5.17
N PRO A 28 9.31 -2.08 5.35
CA PRO A 28 10.47 -1.22 5.46
C PRO A 28 10.73 -0.45 4.16
N GLY A 29 11.25 0.77 4.28
CA GLY A 29 11.62 1.60 3.12
C GLY A 29 10.46 2.37 2.46
N THR A 30 9.27 2.38 3.06
CA THR A 30 8.14 3.21 2.60
C THR A 30 7.54 4.03 3.75
N THR A 31 6.67 4.97 3.39
CA THR A 31 5.88 5.78 4.33
C THR A 31 4.42 5.82 3.87
N ALA A 32 3.48 6.18 4.76
CA ALA A 32 2.08 6.35 4.39
C ALA A 32 1.94 7.33 3.20
N LYS A 33 2.67 8.45 3.23
CA LYS A 33 2.72 9.42 2.14
C LYS A 33 3.28 8.81 0.86
N GLY A 34 4.36 8.03 0.94
CA GLY A 34 4.93 7.33 -0.20
C GLY A 34 3.97 6.33 -0.84
N ILE A 35 3.24 5.55 -0.03
CA ILE A 35 2.19 4.64 -0.51
C ILE A 35 1.08 5.45 -1.20
N MET A 36 0.60 6.52 -0.58
CA MET A 36 -0.44 7.36 -1.16
C MET A 36 -0.01 7.93 -2.52
N SER A 37 1.17 8.57 -2.60
CA SER A 37 1.68 9.13 -3.86
C SER A 37 1.89 8.09 -4.94
N LEU A 38 2.34 6.88 -4.60
CA LEU A 38 2.54 5.79 -5.55
C LEU A 38 1.23 5.26 -6.17
N ASN A 39 0.10 5.46 -5.47
CA ASN A 39 -1.21 5.01 -5.91
C ASN A 39 -2.12 6.17 -6.36
N ASP A 40 -1.54 7.36 -6.57
CA ASP A 40 -2.30 8.57 -6.93
C ASP A 40 -3.40 8.92 -5.91
N MET A 41 -3.15 8.65 -4.62
CA MET A 41 -4.07 8.88 -3.51
C MET A 41 -3.65 10.08 -2.66
N GLY A 42 -4.64 10.77 -2.07
CA GLY A 42 -4.43 11.89 -1.16
C GLY A 42 -4.65 11.51 0.31
N SER A 43 -4.33 12.42 1.23
CA SER A 43 -4.48 12.21 2.68
C SER A 43 -5.93 11.92 3.13
N ASN A 44 -6.91 12.34 2.33
CA ASN A 44 -8.34 12.13 2.61
C ASN A 44 -8.90 10.87 1.92
N THR A 45 -8.07 10.14 1.16
CA THR A 45 -8.50 8.92 0.49
C THR A 45 -8.81 7.85 1.53
N LYS A 46 -10.01 7.29 1.46
CA LYS A 46 -10.39 6.11 2.26
C LYS A 46 -9.97 4.85 1.51
N ILE A 47 -9.46 3.87 2.25
CA ILE A 47 -9.18 2.53 1.75
C ILE A 47 -10.12 1.53 2.39
N TYR A 48 -10.42 0.45 1.68
CA TYR A 48 -11.40 -0.55 2.06
C TYR A 48 -10.81 -1.95 1.93
N PRO A 49 -11.28 -2.91 2.75
CA PRO A 49 -10.86 -4.30 2.64
C PRO A 49 -11.03 -4.84 1.22
N GLY A 50 -10.02 -5.55 0.73
CA GLY A 50 -10.00 -6.10 -0.64
C GLY A 50 -9.42 -5.15 -1.70
N MET A 51 -9.23 -3.86 -1.40
CA MET A 51 -8.52 -2.95 -2.30
C MET A 51 -7.07 -3.38 -2.48
N LYS A 52 -6.59 -3.33 -3.72
CA LYS A 52 -5.17 -3.57 -4.06
C LYS A 52 -4.44 -2.24 -4.15
N ILE A 53 -3.36 -2.10 -3.39
CA ILE A 53 -2.49 -0.94 -3.42
C ILE A 53 -1.05 -1.35 -3.66
N LYS A 54 -0.32 -0.55 -4.43
CA LYS A 54 1.10 -0.72 -4.70
C LYS A 54 1.92 -0.18 -3.54
N ILE A 55 2.97 -0.88 -3.15
CA ILE A 55 3.91 -0.48 -2.10
C ILE A 55 5.32 -0.62 -2.66
N LYS A 56 6.14 0.42 -2.56
CA LYS A 56 7.54 0.35 -3.01
C LYS A 56 8.31 -0.67 -2.19
N LYS A 57 9.02 -1.57 -2.87
CA LYS A 57 9.98 -2.48 -2.24
C LYS A 57 11.28 -1.69 -1.99
N ALA A 58 11.87 -1.86 -0.82
CA ALA A 58 13.23 -1.40 -0.55
C ALA A 58 14.24 -2.18 -1.41
#